data_AF-A0AAD7G8V3-F1
#
_entry.id   AF-A0AAD7G8V3-F1
#
_cell.length_a   1.000
_cell.length_b   1.000
_cell.length_c   1.000
_cell.angle_alpha   90.00
_cell.angle_beta   90.00
_cell.angle_gamma   90.00
#
_symmetry.space_group_name_H-M   'P 1'
#
loop_
_entity.id
_entity.type
_entity.pdbx_description
1 polymer ?
#
loop_
_entity_poly.entity_id
_entity_poly.type
_entity_poly.pdbx_seq_one_letter_code
_entity_poly.pdbx_strand_id
1 'polypeptide(L)'
;MITISTRNLPGTPDPCQIKTRDGVRKDGLVLFDVMTHTPDGDLGVGDFGTEGVKTFIKDHQCAEICRGVKLHDLYPLLADEDNQDEESNKDGDDDDLPLHIHS
;
A
#
# COMPACT_ATOMS: atom_id res chain seq x y z
N MET A 1 -2.18 -12.33 5.56
CA MET A 1 -3.28 -11.44 5.14
C MET A 1 -2.68 -10.38 4.24
N ILE A 2 -3.23 -10.18 3.04
CA ILE A 2 -2.71 -9.20 2.08
C ILE A 2 -3.53 -7.92 2.21
N THR A 3 -2.89 -6.77 2.40
CA THR A 3 -3.56 -5.47 2.52
C THR A 3 -3.25 -4.60 1.32
N ILE A 4 -4.29 -4.10 0.65
CA ILE A 4 -4.16 -3.13 -0.45
C ILE A 4 -4.40 -1.73 0.13
N SER A 5 -3.41 -0.85 0.02
CA SER A 5 -3.54 0.53 0.52
C SER A 5 -4.40 1.36 -0.43
N THR A 6 -5.65 1.64 -0.04
CA THR A 6 -6.59 2.40 -0.90
C THR A 6 -6.22 3.88 -1.06
N ARG A 7 -5.26 4.36 -0.27
CA ARG A 7 -4.77 5.75 -0.32
C ARG A 7 -3.73 5.96 -1.42
N ASN A 8 -3.19 4.88 -1.96
CA ASN A 8 -2.23 4.91 -3.07
C ASN A 8 -2.74 4.05 -4.24
N LEU A 9 -3.99 4.26 -4.63
CA LEU A 9 -4.52 3.70 -5.87
C LEU A 9 -4.40 4.79 -6.95
N PRO A 10 -3.29 4.83 -7.72
CA PRO A 10 -3.21 5.74 -8.83
C PRO A 10 -4.24 5.32 -9.88
N GLY A 11 -5.01 6.29 -10.36
CA GLY A 11 -6.10 6.04 -11.29
C GLY A 11 -6.45 7.27 -12.11
N THR A 12 -7.38 7.08 -13.04
CA THR A 12 -7.88 8.19 -13.85
C THR A 12 -8.67 9.19 -12.99
N PRO A 13 -8.49 10.51 -13.18
CA PRO A 13 -9.12 11.52 -12.33
C PRO A 13 -10.66 11.55 -12.45
N ASP A 14 -11.19 11.16 -13.61
CA ASP A 14 -12.63 11.04 -13.86
C ASP A 14 -13.00 9.59 -14.23
N PRO A 15 -14.25 9.16 -13.97
CA PRO A 15 -14.76 7.88 -14.44
C PRO A 15 -14.65 7.82 -15.97
N CYS A 16 -13.85 6.87 -16.47
CA CYS A 16 -13.73 6.65 -17.89
C CYS A 16 -14.74 5.60 -18.36
N GLN A 17 -15.09 5.66 -19.65
CA GLN A 17 -15.99 4.68 -20.25
C GLN A 17 -15.24 3.38 -20.52
N ILE A 18 -15.41 2.39 -19.63
CA ILE A 18 -14.81 1.07 -19.77
C ILE A 18 -15.75 0.18 -20.58
N LYS A 19 -15.24 -0.44 -21.65
CA LYS A 19 -15.98 -1.44 -22.41
C LYS A 19 -15.86 -2.79 -21.72
N THR A 20 -16.96 -3.28 -21.19
CA THR A 20 -17.05 -4.62 -20.59
C THR A 20 -16.98 -5.71 -21.66
N ARG A 21 -16.71 -6.98 -21.26
CA ARG A 21 -16.69 -8.13 -22.18
C ARG A 21 -17.99 -8.29 -22.97
N ASP A 22 -19.12 -7.89 -22.39
CA ASP A 22 -20.45 -7.95 -23.01
C ASP A 22 -20.70 -6.81 -24.02
N GLY A 23 -19.70 -5.97 -24.27
CA GLY A 23 -19.79 -4.83 -25.21
C GLY A 23 -20.47 -3.59 -24.64
N VAL A 24 -20.99 -3.66 -23.41
CA VAL A 24 -21.63 -2.54 -22.72
C VAL A 24 -20.56 -1.58 -22.19
N ARG A 25 -20.75 -0.28 -22.43
CA ARG A 25 -19.93 0.79 -21.82
C ARG A 25 -20.47 1.11 -20.43
N LYS A 26 -19.59 1.20 -19.45
CA LYS A 26 -19.91 1.61 -18.09
C LYS A 26 -18.87 2.60 -17.60
N ASP A 27 -19.30 3.51 -16.75
CA ASP A 27 -18.40 4.36 -16.00
C ASP A 27 -17.59 3.47 -15.05
N GLY A 28 -16.27 3.69 -15.04
CA GLY A 28 -15.39 2.98 -14.14
C GLY A 28 -14.08 3.73 -13.93
N LEU A 29 -13.36 3.28 -12.91
CA LEU A 29 -12.05 3.77 -12.57
C LEU A 29 -11.02 2.72 -13.01
N VAL A 30 -10.05 3.13 -13.84
CA VAL A 30 -8.90 2.27 -14.14
C VAL A 30 -7.81 2.59 -13.14
N LEU A 31 -7.39 1.56 -12.40
CA LEU A 31 -6.31 1.62 -11.44
C LEU A 31 -5.02 1.10 -12.08
N PHE A 32 -3.93 1.78 -11.81
CA PHE A 32 -2.58 1.37 -12.21
C PHE A 32 -1.72 1.22 -10.96
N ASP A 33 -0.57 0.56 -11.09
CA ASP A 33 0.49 0.49 -10.07
C ASP A 33 0.01 0.32 -8.61
N VAL A 34 -0.79 -0.72 -8.37
CA VAL A 34 -1.36 -0.99 -7.04
C VAL A 34 -0.27 -1.46 -6.09
N MET A 35 -0.12 -0.77 -4.97
CA MET A 35 0.78 -1.20 -3.89
C MET A 35 0.10 -2.19 -2.96
N THR A 36 0.85 -3.21 -2.58
CA THR A 36 0.41 -4.30 -1.71
C THR A 36 1.34 -4.41 -0.51
N HIS A 37 0.77 -4.63 0.67
CA HIS A 37 1.53 -4.90 1.89
C HIS A 37 1.34 -6.35 2.36
N THR A 38 2.44 -7.00 2.72
CA THR A 38 2.46 -8.32 3.37
C THR A 38 3.03 -8.22 4.78
N PRO A 39 2.83 -9.22 5.65
CA PRO A 39 3.50 -9.23 6.95
C PRO A 39 5.03 -9.24 6.83
N ASP A 40 5.56 -9.90 5.80
CA ASP A 40 7.00 -10.16 5.64
C ASP A 40 7.73 -9.10 4.79
N GLY A 41 7.00 -8.19 4.14
CA GLY A 41 7.59 -7.11 3.32
C GLY A 41 8.26 -7.59 2.04
N ASP A 42 7.88 -8.75 1.50
CA ASP A 42 8.65 -9.48 0.49
C ASP A 42 8.15 -9.31 -0.96
N LEU A 43 7.14 -8.45 -1.20
CA LEU A 43 6.58 -8.21 -2.54
C LEU A 43 7.28 -7.09 -3.33
N GLY A 44 8.41 -6.57 -2.84
CA GLY A 44 9.25 -5.61 -3.54
C GLY A 44 9.19 -4.20 -2.92
N VAL A 45 9.72 -3.21 -3.64
CA VAL A 45 10.02 -1.87 -3.11
C VAL A 45 8.81 -1.09 -2.57
N GLY A 46 7.59 -1.45 -3.00
CA GLY A 46 6.35 -0.84 -2.52
C GLY A 46 5.73 -1.52 -1.29
N ASP A 47 6.31 -2.62 -0.82
CA ASP A 47 5.80 -3.39 0.32
C ASP A 47 6.46 -2.92 1.63
N PHE A 48 5.77 -2.04 2.35
CA PHE A 48 6.21 -1.54 3.67
C PHE A 48 5.85 -2.46 4.84
N GLY A 49 5.52 -3.72 4.59
CA GLY A 49 5.30 -4.67 5.67
C GLY A 49 4.08 -4.32 6.53
N THR A 50 4.18 -4.67 7.82
CA THR A 50 3.20 -4.29 8.85
C THR A 50 3.08 -2.78 9.06
N GLU A 51 4.15 -2.01 8.83
CA GLU A 51 4.12 -0.55 8.98
C GLU A 51 3.23 0.12 7.93
N GLY A 52 3.23 -0.40 6.69
CA GLY A 52 2.29 0.00 5.65
C GLY A 52 0.84 -0.28 6.05
N VAL A 53 0.59 -1.43 6.69
CA VAL A 53 -0.75 -1.80 7.19
C VAL A 53 -1.20 -0.89 8.34
N LYS A 54 -0.32 -0.61 9.32
CA LYS A 54 -0.61 0.30 10.43
C LYS A 54 -0.95 1.71 9.92
N THR A 55 -0.17 2.21 8.96
CA THR A 55 -0.43 3.51 8.31
C THR A 55 -1.79 3.52 7.61
N PHE A 56 -2.13 2.44 6.89
CA PHE A 56 -3.46 2.30 6.30
C PHE A 56 -4.56 2.37 7.36
N ILE A 57 -4.46 1.59 8.45
CA ILE A 57 -5.46 1.54 9.52
C ILE A 57 -5.64 2.90 10.18
N LYS A 58 -4.52 3.53 10.59
CA LYS A 58 -4.50 4.82 11.29
C LYS A 58 -5.32 5.88 10.57
N ASP A 59 -5.15 5.93 9.25
CA ASP A 59 -5.73 7.01 8.48
C ASP A 59 -7.07 6.59 7.80
N HIS A 60 -7.46 5.31 7.84
CA HIS A 60 -8.66 4.79 7.16
C HIS A 60 -9.94 5.28 7.84
N GLN A 61 -10.91 5.72 7.04
CA GLN A 61 -12.26 6.03 7.50
C GLN A 61 -13.23 5.17 6.71
N CYS A 62 -13.98 4.31 7.41
CA CYS A 62 -14.95 3.45 6.76
C CYS A 62 -16.03 4.27 6.04
N ALA A 63 -16.11 4.10 4.73
CA ALA A 63 -17.17 4.63 3.90
C ALA A 63 -18.42 3.72 3.91
N GLU A 64 -19.50 4.19 3.29
CA GLU A 64 -20.75 3.42 3.12
C GLU A 64 -20.51 2.04 2.51
N ILE A 65 -19.55 1.90 1.60
CA ILE A 65 -19.21 0.61 1.00
C ILE A 65 -18.70 -0.38 2.06
N CYS A 66 -17.80 0.02 2.95
CA CYS A 66 -17.27 -0.82 4.02
C CYS A 66 -18.38 -1.36 4.94
N ARG A 67 -19.40 -0.52 5.21
CA ARG A 67 -20.58 -0.88 6.01
C ARG A 67 -21.54 -1.76 5.22
N GLY A 68 -21.77 -1.43 3.95
CA GLY A 68 -22.64 -2.18 3.05
C GLY A 68 -22.17 -3.62 2.82
N VAL A 69 -20.84 -3.86 2.85
CA VAL A 69 -20.26 -5.20 2.81
C VAL A 69 -19.89 -5.77 4.19
N LYS A 70 -20.29 -5.12 5.28
CA LYS A 70 -20.08 -5.53 6.68
C LYS A 70 -18.62 -5.77 7.09
N LEU A 71 -17.67 -5.15 6.38
CA LEU A 71 -16.25 -5.25 6.72
C LEU A 71 -15.96 -4.63 8.09
N HIS A 72 -16.65 -3.54 8.43
CA HIS A 72 -16.49 -2.87 9.72
C HIS A 72 -16.86 -3.78 10.91
N ASP A 73 -17.90 -4.61 10.74
CA ASP A 73 -18.42 -5.46 11.83
C ASP A 73 -17.62 -6.75 11.96
N LEU A 74 -17.24 -7.36 10.83
CA LEU A 74 -16.53 -8.65 10.81
C LEU A 74 -15.03 -8.50 11.06
N TYR A 75 -14.46 -7.37 10.64
CA TYR A 75 -13.03 -7.09 10.70
C TYR A 75 -12.79 -5.65 11.19
N PRO A 76 -13.10 -5.36 12.46
CA PRO A 76 -12.85 -4.03 13.01
C PRO A 76 -11.35 -3.72 12.94
N LEU A 77 -11.02 -2.61 12.28
CA LEU A 77 -9.65 -2.12 12.19
C LEU A 77 -9.30 -1.42 13.51
N LEU A 78 -8.67 -2.16 14.42
CA LEU A 78 -8.11 -1.61 15.64
C LEU A 78 -6.69 -1.12 15.33
N ALA A 79 -6.41 0.14 15.65
CA ALA A 79 -5.03 0.58 15.72
C ALA A 79 -4.46 -0.02 17.00
N ASP A 80 -3.61 -1.03 16.88
CA ASP A 80 -2.84 -1.50 18.02
C ASP A 80 -1.90 -0.35 18.43
N GLU A 81 -2.21 0.28 19.56
CA GLU A 81 -1.30 1.20 20.24
C GLU A 81 -0.20 0.36 20.89
N ASP A 82 0.81 -0.07 20.13
CA ASP A 82 1.97 -0.74 20.71
C ASP A 82 3.29 -0.04 20.38
N ASN A 83 4.14 -0.09 21.40
CA ASN A 83 5.31 0.74 21.66
C ASN A 83 6.37 0.75 20.55
N GLN A 84 7.16 1.82 20.58
CA GLN A 84 8.38 1.99 19.81
C GLN A 84 9.32 0.80 19.99
N ASP A 85 9.38 -0.08 18.98
CA ASP A 85 10.57 -0.86 18.72
C ASP A 85 11.50 0.03 17.89
N GLU A 86 12.19 0.94 18.57
CA GLU A 86 13.48 1.41 18.09
C GLU A 86 14.45 0.24 18.15
N GLU A 87 15.00 -0.18 17.01
CA GLU A 87 16.36 -0.73 16.85
C GLU A 87 16.52 -1.12 15.37
N SER A 88 17.56 -0.73 14.63
CA SER A 88 18.85 -0.16 15.00
C SER A 88 19.44 0.52 13.74
N ASN A 89 19.96 1.73 13.89
CA ASN A 89 20.93 2.27 12.94
C ASN A 89 22.08 1.26 12.80
N LYS A 90 22.31 0.76 11.59
CA LYS A 90 23.61 0.23 11.21
C LYS A 90 24.31 1.29 10.38
N ASP A 91 24.95 2.20 11.10
CA ASP A 91 26.12 2.91 10.59
C ASP A 91 27.17 1.84 10.29
N GLY A 92 27.37 1.58 9.00
CA GLY A 92 28.51 0.85 8.47
C GLY A 92 29.39 1.84 7.71
N ASP A 93 30.28 2.50 8.44
CA ASP A 93 31.48 3.09 7.86
C ASP A 93 32.40 2.00 7.31
N ASP A 94 33.23 2.41 6.34
CA ASP A 94 34.43 1.75 5.80
C ASP A 94 34.24 0.73 4.65
N ASP A 95 34.35 1.22 3.41
CA ASP A 95 35.34 0.73 2.43
C ASP A 95 35.47 1.71 1.24
N ASP A 96 36.50 2.54 1.31
CA ASP A 96 37.07 3.40 0.27
C ASP A 96 37.42 2.58 -1.01
N LEU A 97 36.70 2.79 -2.11
CA LEU A 97 37.07 2.29 -3.44
C LEU A 97 37.62 3.44 -4.29
N PRO A 98 38.94 3.55 -4.52
CA PRO A 98 39.50 4.61 -5.34
C PRO A 98 39.24 4.35 -6.83
N LEU A 99 38.43 5.23 -7.44
CA LEU A 99 38.28 5.38 -8.89
C LEU A 99 39.65 5.73 -9.53
N HIS A 100 40.31 4.73 -10.12
CA HIS A 100 41.34 5.00 -11.12
C HIS A 100 40.66 5.33 -12.45
N ILE A 101 40.59 6.63 -12.73
CA ILE A 101 40.29 7.18 -14.05
C ILE A 101 41.58 7.08 -14.86
N HIS A 102 41.62 6.25 -15.91
CA HIS A 102 42.59 6.41 -16.98
C HIS A 102 41.92 7.15 -18.14
N SER A 103 42.56 8.27 -18.51
CA SER A 103 42.29 9.08 -19.70
C SER A 103 42.42 8.30 -21.00
#